data_AF-A0A165Z700-F1
#
_entry.id   AF-A0A165Z700-F1
#
_cell.length_a   1.000
_cell.length_b   1.000
_cell.length_c   1.000
_cell.angle_alpha   90.00
_cell.angle_beta   90.00
_cell.angle_gamma   90.00
#
_symmetry.space_group_name_H-M   'P 1'
#
loop_
_entity.id
_entity.type
_entity.pdbx_description
1 polymer ?
#
loop_
_entity_poly.entity_id
_entity_poly.type
_entity_poly.pdbx_seq_one_letter_code
_entity_poly.pdbx_strand_id
1 'polypeptide(L)'
;MYKKIDKGYQKRILTILNLYSKGYDPKYPIISLDERYKPLIGDIKNRIPMKPGNPEKHDYQYKRNGTANIFVAVDFKGGKRDITVTDRRTKLDFALYIKHLADNVFSNAKKLRIVMDNLNTHIYTSILENFEFKEALDLIHKIVFYYTQKYASWLNTAEIEINVMDTQCTGRRIRDKNLLIS
;
A
#
# COMPACT_ATOMS: atom_id res chain seq x y z
N MET A 1 8.29 -22.51 -12.27
CA MET A 1 7.15 -22.92 -13.13
C MET A 1 6.60 -21.66 -13.81
N TYR A 2 7.02 -21.36 -15.04
CA TYR A 2 6.52 -20.19 -15.77
C TYR A 2 5.05 -20.43 -16.16
N LYS A 3 4.16 -19.59 -15.65
CA LYS A 3 2.73 -19.68 -15.96
C LYS A 3 2.54 -19.30 -17.43
N LYS A 4 1.91 -20.17 -18.21
CA LYS A 4 1.62 -19.92 -19.64
C LYS A 4 0.81 -18.63 -19.76
N ILE A 5 1.28 -17.68 -20.55
CA ILE A 5 0.57 -16.43 -20.83
C ILE A 5 -0.69 -16.80 -21.63
N ASP A 6 -1.85 -16.74 -20.99
CA ASP A 6 -3.14 -16.97 -21.63
C ASP A 6 -3.82 -15.64 -22.06
N LYS A 7 -4.91 -15.74 -22.83
CA LYS A 7 -5.66 -14.57 -23.30
C LYS A 7 -6.21 -13.71 -22.14
N GLY A 8 -6.54 -14.32 -21.01
CA GLY A 8 -7.01 -13.61 -19.81
C GLY A 8 -5.90 -12.81 -19.13
N TYR A 9 -4.69 -13.36 -19.06
CA TYR A 9 -3.49 -12.70 -18.60
C TYR A 9 -3.20 -11.44 -19.43
N GLN A 10 -3.17 -11.57 -20.76
CA GLN A 10 -2.95 -10.44 -21.67
C GLN A 10 -4.02 -9.36 -21.53
N LYS A 11 -5.31 -9.75 -21.46
CA LYS A 11 -6.42 -8.81 -21.32
C LYS A 11 -6.29 -7.95 -20.06
N ARG A 12 -5.93 -8.54 -18.92
CA ARG A 12 -5.77 -7.79 -17.65
C ARG A 12 -4.61 -6.80 -17.72
N ILE A 13 -3.46 -7.22 -18.24
CA ILE A 13 -2.30 -6.33 -18.42
C ILE A 13 -2.67 -5.17 -19.34
N LEU A 14 -3.24 -5.45 -20.51
CA LEU A 14 -3.65 -4.42 -21.46
C LEU A 14 -4.70 -3.48 -20.86
N THR A 15 -5.58 -3.96 -19.98
CA THR A 15 -6.56 -3.13 -19.28
C THR A 15 -5.88 -2.09 -18.38
N ILE A 16 -4.88 -2.50 -17.60
CA ILE A 16 -4.14 -1.60 -16.71
C ILE A 16 -3.22 -0.68 -17.50
N LEU A 17 -2.54 -1.18 -18.54
CA LEU A 17 -1.72 -0.33 -19.42
C LEU A 17 -2.56 0.74 -20.13
N ASN A 18 -3.75 0.37 -20.62
CA ASN A 18 -4.69 1.33 -21.20
C ASN A 18 -5.27 2.28 -20.16
N LEU A 19 -5.36 1.88 -18.89
CA LEU A 19 -5.73 2.79 -17.81
C LEU A 19 -4.60 3.81 -17.57
N TYR A 20 -3.35 3.34 -17.47
CA TYR A 20 -2.17 4.17 -17.27
C TYR A 20 -1.81 5.04 -18.47
N SER A 21 -2.23 4.73 -19.69
CA SER A 21 -2.00 5.58 -20.87
C SER A 21 -2.89 6.83 -20.90
N LYS A 22 -4.03 6.82 -20.19
CA LYS A 22 -4.97 7.96 -20.16
C LYS A 22 -4.33 9.21 -19.56
N GLY A 23 -4.72 10.39 -20.04
CA GLY A 23 -4.34 11.66 -19.44
C GLY A 23 -4.72 11.75 -17.96
N TYR A 24 -3.99 12.57 -17.20
CA TYR A 24 -4.33 12.79 -15.80
C TYR A 24 -5.65 13.58 -15.68
N ASP A 25 -6.54 13.10 -14.82
CA ASP A 25 -7.78 13.78 -14.47
C ASP A 25 -8.00 13.63 -12.95
N PRO A 26 -7.94 14.72 -12.17
CA PRO A 26 -8.12 14.67 -10.72
C PRO A 26 -9.54 14.28 -10.28
N LYS A 27 -10.54 14.31 -11.19
CA LYS A 27 -11.87 13.76 -10.92
C LYS A 27 -11.92 12.25 -11.05
N TYR A 28 -10.95 11.65 -11.73
CA TYR A 28 -10.82 10.21 -11.92
C TYR A 28 -9.39 9.76 -11.62
N PRO A 29 -8.83 9.95 -10.42
CA PRO A 29 -7.43 9.58 -10.15
C PRO A 29 -7.21 8.08 -10.37
N ILE A 30 -5.99 7.72 -10.79
CA ILE A 30 -5.54 6.33 -10.88
C ILE A 30 -4.62 6.09 -9.70
N ILE A 31 -5.05 5.24 -8.79
CA ILE A 31 -4.38 5.04 -7.51
C ILE A 31 -3.84 3.62 -7.49
N SER A 32 -2.54 3.45 -7.45
CA SER A 32 -1.95 2.16 -7.11
C SER A 32 -1.99 1.98 -5.60
N LEU A 33 -2.45 0.82 -5.12
CA LEU A 33 -2.53 0.48 -3.71
C LEU A 33 -1.78 -0.82 -3.47
N ASP A 34 -0.98 -0.83 -2.42
CA ASP A 34 -0.34 -2.04 -1.88
C ASP A 34 -0.08 -1.84 -0.38
N GLU A 35 0.54 -2.84 0.23
CA GLU A 35 0.86 -2.82 1.64
C GLU A 35 2.20 -3.46 1.97
N ARG A 36 2.77 -3.05 3.11
CA ARG A 36 4.03 -3.57 3.61
C ARG A 36 3.88 -4.06 5.04
N TYR A 37 4.15 -5.35 5.24
CA TYR A 37 4.36 -5.90 6.58
C TYR A 37 5.67 -5.36 7.16
N LYS A 38 5.62 -4.82 8.38
CA LYS A 38 6.77 -4.24 9.07
C LYS A 38 6.98 -4.88 10.44
N PRO A 39 8.05 -5.68 10.63
CA PRO A 39 8.43 -6.13 11.97
C PRO A 39 8.96 -4.94 12.78
N LEU A 40 8.49 -4.81 14.02
CA LEU A 40 8.96 -3.81 14.97
C LEU A 40 10.10 -4.41 15.78
N ILE A 41 11.29 -3.83 15.64
CA ILE A 41 12.55 -4.35 16.16
C ILE A 41 13.26 -3.27 16.95
N GLY A 42 13.40 -3.51 18.27
CA GLY A 42 14.19 -2.68 19.17
C GLY A 42 15.61 -3.21 19.35
N ASP A 43 16.54 -2.31 19.64
CA ASP A 43 17.90 -2.66 20.04
C ASP A 43 17.91 -3.05 21.53
N ILE A 44 18.64 -4.12 21.90
CA ILE A 44 18.81 -4.51 23.32
C ILE A 44 19.89 -3.66 23.99
N LYS A 45 20.96 -3.37 23.26
CA LYS A 45 22.07 -2.52 23.70
C LYS A 45 22.07 -1.22 22.92
N ASN A 46 22.53 -0.15 23.56
CA ASN A 46 22.75 1.12 22.90
C ASN A 46 23.80 0.97 21.80
N ARG A 47 23.57 1.69 20.69
CA ARG A 47 24.50 1.74 19.56
C ARG A 47 25.78 2.44 19.97
N ILE A 48 26.89 2.02 19.37
CA ILE A 48 28.15 2.74 19.50
C ILE A 48 28.19 3.77 18.37
N PRO A 49 28.24 5.08 18.69
CA PRO A 49 28.17 6.13 17.68
C PRO A 49 29.38 6.08 16.75
N MET A 50 29.17 6.55 15.52
CA MET A 50 30.21 6.70 14.52
C MET A 50 31.34 7.61 15.02
N LYS A 51 32.58 7.29 14.66
CA LYS A 51 33.77 8.13 14.83
C LYS A 51 34.54 8.18 13.52
N PRO A 52 35.44 9.16 13.27
CA PRO A 52 36.30 9.13 12.09
C PRO A 52 37.00 7.77 11.94
N GLY A 53 36.86 7.15 10.76
CA GLY A 53 37.38 5.82 10.46
C GLY A 53 36.65 4.62 11.10
N ASN A 54 35.57 4.85 11.85
CA ASN A 54 34.78 3.80 12.52
C ASN A 54 33.28 4.01 12.28
N PRO A 55 32.62 3.18 11.46
CA PRO A 55 31.17 3.28 11.27
C PRO A 55 30.41 3.03 12.58
N GLU A 56 29.16 3.49 12.63
CA GLU A 56 28.23 3.14 13.72
C GLU A 56 28.16 1.62 13.88
N LYS A 57 28.20 1.12 15.13
CA LYS A 57 28.10 -0.32 15.41
C LYS A 57 26.78 -0.63 16.10
N HIS A 58 26.11 -1.65 15.56
CA HIS A 58 24.89 -2.21 16.11
C HIS A 58 25.17 -3.56 16.74
N ASP A 59 24.53 -3.84 17.87
CA ASP A 59 24.54 -5.19 18.41
C ASP A 59 23.68 -6.11 17.54
N TYR A 60 24.13 -7.34 17.35
CA TYR A 60 23.41 -8.33 16.55
C TYR A 60 22.13 -8.77 17.25
N GLN A 61 22.11 -8.75 18.59
CA GLN A 61 20.93 -9.06 19.39
C GLN A 61 19.86 -7.97 19.24
N TYR A 62 18.60 -8.41 19.18
CA TYR A 62 17.46 -7.52 19.01
C TYR A 62 16.24 -8.02 19.78
N LYS A 63 15.33 -7.10 20.12
CA LYS A 63 14.05 -7.42 20.73
C LYS A 63 12.93 -7.27 19.70
N ARG A 64 12.07 -8.29 19.57
CA ARG A 64 10.84 -8.19 18.77
C ARG A 64 9.76 -7.49 19.59
N ASN A 65 9.22 -6.40 19.06
CA ASN A 65 8.19 -5.58 19.70
C ASN A 65 6.83 -5.70 18.98
N GLY A 66 6.62 -6.81 18.27
CA GLY A 66 5.43 -7.03 17.45
C GLY A 66 5.62 -6.60 16.00
N THR A 67 4.52 -6.21 15.37
CA THR A 67 4.44 -5.99 13.93
C THR A 67 3.48 -4.85 13.64
N ALA A 68 3.65 -4.22 12.48
CA ALA A 68 2.71 -3.27 11.91
C ALA A 68 2.46 -3.61 10.43
N ASN A 69 1.42 -3.02 9.88
CA ASN A 69 1.12 -2.98 8.46
C ASN A 69 1.17 -1.53 7.99
N ILE A 70 1.69 -1.31 6.79
CA ILE A 70 1.77 0.02 6.16
C ILE A 70 1.01 -0.06 4.86
N PHE A 71 -0.16 0.56 4.77
CA PHE A 71 -0.83 0.76 3.49
C PHE A 71 -0.18 1.91 2.73
N VAL A 72 -0.01 1.75 1.42
CA VAL A 72 0.59 2.74 0.54
C VAL A 72 -0.32 2.92 -0.66
N ALA A 73 -0.81 4.14 -0.86
CA ALA A 73 -1.60 4.53 -2.03
C ALA A 73 -0.86 5.61 -2.82
N VAL A 74 -0.77 5.46 -4.14
CA VAL A 74 0.01 6.35 -5.01
C VAL A 74 -0.81 6.75 -6.23
N ASP A 75 -1.10 8.05 -6.35
CA ASP A 75 -1.52 8.70 -7.59
C ASP A 75 -0.28 9.29 -8.27
N PHE A 76 0.45 8.43 -8.99
CA PHE A 76 1.74 8.77 -9.58
C PHE A 76 1.64 9.88 -10.64
N LYS A 77 0.46 10.05 -11.26
CA LYS A 77 0.21 11.13 -12.23
C LYS A 77 -0.16 12.45 -11.56
N GLY A 78 -0.85 12.37 -10.42
CA GLY A 78 -1.19 13.52 -9.60
C GLY A 78 -0.08 14.00 -8.68
N GLY A 79 1.04 13.27 -8.60
CA GLY A 79 2.12 13.57 -7.66
C GLY A 79 1.68 13.45 -6.20
N LYS A 80 0.71 12.58 -5.91
CA LYS A 80 0.16 12.39 -4.55
C LYS A 80 0.40 10.97 -4.08
N ARG A 81 0.67 10.83 -2.79
CA ARG A 81 0.69 9.55 -2.10
C ARG A 81 0.03 9.70 -0.73
N ASP A 82 -0.52 8.60 -0.23
CA ASP A 82 -1.00 8.46 1.13
C ASP A 82 -0.40 7.21 1.76
N ILE A 83 -0.06 7.29 3.05
CA ILE A 83 0.54 6.20 3.80
C ILE A 83 -0.17 6.11 5.15
N THR A 84 -0.74 4.94 5.45
CA THR A 84 -1.42 4.70 6.72
C THR A 84 -0.84 3.48 7.42
N VAL A 85 -0.44 3.64 8.69
CA VAL A 85 0.11 2.56 9.50
C VAL A 85 -0.96 1.95 10.42
N THR A 86 -1.25 0.68 10.22
CA THR A 86 -2.19 -0.10 11.03
C THR A 86 -1.46 -1.18 11.82
N ASP A 87 -2.10 -1.72 12.87
CA ASP A 87 -1.48 -2.82 13.64
C ASP A 87 -1.57 -4.15 12.89
N ARG A 88 -2.62 -4.30 12.08
CA ARG A 88 -2.96 -5.50 11.32
C ARG A 88 -3.43 -5.13 9.91
N ARG A 89 -3.57 -6.17 9.08
CA ARG A 89 -4.12 -6.09 7.72
C ARG A 89 -5.37 -6.97 7.61
N THR A 90 -6.43 -6.57 8.28
CA THR A 90 -7.73 -7.25 8.22
C THR A 90 -8.61 -6.68 7.10
N LYS A 91 -9.74 -7.32 6.81
CA LYS A 91 -10.77 -6.78 5.91
C LYS A 91 -11.28 -5.42 6.39
N LEU A 92 -11.45 -5.25 7.70
CA LEU A 92 -11.86 -3.99 8.32
C LEU A 92 -10.81 -2.91 8.09
N ASP A 93 -9.53 -3.21 8.34
CA ASP A 93 -8.43 -2.24 8.11
C ASP A 93 -8.38 -1.79 6.64
N PHE A 94 -8.55 -2.72 5.70
CA PHE A 94 -8.62 -2.41 4.28
C PHE A 94 -9.84 -1.54 3.95
N ALA A 95 -11.03 -1.89 4.44
CA ALA A 95 -12.26 -1.14 4.20
C ALA A 95 -12.17 0.30 4.73
N LEU A 96 -11.62 0.47 5.94
CA LEU A 96 -11.35 1.78 6.54
C LEU A 96 -10.35 2.59 5.72
N TYR A 97 -9.30 1.96 5.19
CA TYR A 97 -8.33 2.65 4.35
C TYR A 97 -8.92 3.11 3.01
N ILE A 98 -9.73 2.26 2.36
CA ILE A 98 -10.44 2.66 1.13
C ILE A 98 -11.39 3.83 1.40
N LYS A 99 -12.11 3.81 2.52
CA LYS A 99 -12.95 4.92 2.95
C LYS A 99 -12.13 6.20 3.18
N HIS A 100 -10.99 6.10 3.86
CA HIS A 100 -10.07 7.22 4.06
C HIS A 100 -9.61 7.85 2.74
N LEU A 101 -9.21 7.02 1.77
CA LEU A 101 -8.83 7.51 0.44
C LEU A 101 -10.00 8.23 -0.24
N ALA A 102 -11.21 7.69 -0.14
CA ALA A 102 -12.40 8.24 -0.78
C ALA A 102 -12.89 9.54 -0.13
N ASP A 103 -12.88 9.62 1.20
CA ASP A 103 -13.52 10.70 1.95
C ASP A 103 -12.56 11.81 2.33
N ASN A 104 -11.28 11.49 2.53
CA ASN A 104 -10.27 12.45 3.00
C ASN A 104 -9.27 12.81 1.91
N VAL A 105 -8.59 11.83 1.31
CA VAL A 105 -7.45 12.08 0.39
C VAL A 105 -7.93 12.56 -0.98
N PHE A 106 -8.95 11.89 -1.53
CA PHE A 106 -9.54 12.16 -2.84
C PHE A 106 -11.03 12.53 -2.73
N SER A 107 -11.38 13.29 -1.68
CA SER A 107 -12.75 13.72 -1.37
C SER A 107 -13.48 14.32 -2.59
N ASN A 108 -12.77 15.13 -3.38
CA ASN A 108 -13.29 15.84 -4.55
C ASN A 108 -13.36 15.00 -5.84
N ALA A 109 -12.89 13.76 -5.83
CA ALA A 109 -12.92 12.88 -6.99
C ALA A 109 -14.32 12.30 -7.21
N LYS A 110 -14.71 12.12 -8.48
CA LYS A 110 -15.97 11.45 -8.85
C LYS A 110 -15.84 9.94 -8.75
N LYS A 111 -14.68 9.40 -9.13
CA LYS A 111 -14.43 7.95 -9.10
C LYS A 111 -12.94 7.66 -8.89
N LEU A 112 -12.60 6.86 -7.89
CA LEU A 112 -11.24 6.38 -7.67
C LEU A 112 -11.02 5.10 -8.46
N ARG A 113 -10.02 5.09 -9.35
CA ARG A 113 -9.64 3.90 -10.15
C ARG A 113 -8.44 3.25 -9.49
N ILE A 114 -8.69 2.25 -8.65
CA ILE A 114 -7.67 1.70 -7.76
C ILE A 114 -7.08 0.42 -8.36
N VAL A 115 -5.77 0.41 -8.60
CA VAL A 115 -4.99 -0.73 -9.08
C VAL A 115 -4.35 -1.43 -7.88
N MET A 116 -4.55 -2.73 -7.73
CA MET A 116 -4.01 -3.50 -6.60
C MET A 116 -3.80 -4.98 -6.98
N ASP A 117 -3.17 -5.76 -6.12
CA ASP A 117 -3.09 -7.21 -6.29
C ASP A 117 -4.45 -7.90 -6.00
N ASN A 118 -4.50 -9.22 -6.19
CA ASN A 118 -5.73 -10.00 -6.01
C ASN A 118 -5.73 -10.77 -4.67
N LEU A 119 -5.45 -10.05 -3.57
CA LEU A 119 -5.55 -10.58 -2.22
C LEU A 119 -7.01 -10.84 -1.81
N ASN A 120 -7.25 -11.78 -0.90
CA ASN A 120 -8.62 -12.12 -0.45
C ASN A 120 -9.33 -11.00 0.33
N THR A 121 -8.60 -10.00 0.82
CA THR A 121 -9.14 -8.78 1.43
C THR A 121 -9.47 -7.72 0.39
N HIS A 122 -8.89 -7.79 -0.81
CA HIS A 122 -9.03 -6.81 -1.89
C HIS A 122 -10.28 -7.06 -2.70
N ILE A 123 -11.44 -6.98 -2.04
CA ILE A 123 -12.74 -7.28 -2.64
C ILE A 123 -13.80 -6.33 -2.08
N TYR A 124 -14.84 -6.07 -2.88
CA TYR A 124 -15.97 -5.24 -2.44
C TYR A 124 -16.68 -5.81 -1.22
N THR A 125 -16.65 -7.13 -0.99
CA THR A 125 -17.30 -7.70 0.20
C THR A 125 -16.61 -7.27 1.49
N SER A 126 -15.31 -6.96 1.48
CA SER A 126 -14.64 -6.35 2.64
C SER A 126 -15.28 -5.01 3.02
N ILE A 127 -15.81 -4.25 2.06
CA ILE A 127 -16.52 -3.00 2.33
C ILE A 127 -17.95 -3.29 2.84
N LEU A 128 -18.67 -4.18 2.15
CA LEU A 128 -20.05 -4.53 2.50
C LEU A 128 -20.18 -5.16 3.90
N GLU A 129 -19.19 -5.97 4.31
CA GLU A 129 -19.20 -6.67 5.60
C GLU A 129 -18.87 -5.74 6.78
N ASN A 130 -18.29 -4.55 6.54
CA ASN A 130 -17.71 -3.70 7.58
C ASN A 130 -18.36 -2.31 7.73
N PHE A 131 -19.33 -1.95 6.88
CA PHE A 131 -20.05 -0.68 6.95
C PHE A 131 -21.56 -0.88 6.87
N GLU A 132 -22.32 0.14 7.27
CA GLU A 132 -23.76 0.14 7.05
C GLU A 132 -24.06 0.12 5.54
N PHE A 133 -25.16 -0.53 5.15
CA PHE A 133 -25.46 -0.80 3.74
C PHE A 133 -25.42 0.46 2.85
N LYS A 134 -26.00 1.57 3.32
CA LYS A 134 -26.00 2.84 2.57
C LYS A 134 -24.59 3.40 2.38
N GLU A 135 -23.81 3.45 3.46
CA GLU A 135 -22.42 3.89 3.45
C GLU A 135 -21.54 3.02 2.54
N ALA A 136 -21.70 1.70 2.65
CA ALA A 136 -20.99 0.74 1.80
C ALA A 136 -21.32 0.96 0.32
N LEU A 137 -22.60 1.15 -0.02
CA LEU A 137 -23.03 1.41 -1.39
C LEU A 137 -22.45 2.72 -1.92
N ASP A 138 -22.53 3.81 -1.14
CA ASP A 138 -22.00 5.11 -1.54
C ASP A 138 -20.48 5.02 -1.81
N LEU A 139 -19.75 4.31 -0.95
CA LEU A 139 -18.32 4.07 -1.14
C LEU A 139 -18.04 3.24 -2.40
N ILE A 140 -18.74 2.12 -2.59
CA ILE A 140 -18.61 1.25 -3.78
C ILE A 140 -18.92 2.02 -5.07
N HIS A 141 -19.93 2.88 -5.06
CA HIS A 141 -20.25 3.75 -6.18
C HIS A 141 -19.15 4.78 -6.48
N LYS A 142 -18.26 5.08 -5.53
CA LYS A 142 -17.12 5.98 -5.71
C LYS A 142 -15.82 5.27 -6.14
N ILE A 143 -15.74 3.94 -6.12
CA ILE A 143 -14.50 3.20 -6.45
C ILE A 143 -14.66 2.21 -7.61
N VAL A 144 -13.58 1.96 -8.36
CA VAL A 144 -13.44 0.81 -9.27
C VAL A 144 -12.11 0.12 -8.99
N PHE A 145 -12.15 -1.18 -8.74
CA PHE A 145 -10.95 -2.00 -8.61
C PHE A 145 -10.45 -2.56 -9.95
N TYR A 146 -9.14 -2.45 -10.16
CA TYR A 146 -8.38 -3.05 -11.25
C TYR A 146 -7.32 -3.98 -10.67
N TYR A 147 -7.51 -5.28 -10.85
CA TYR A 147 -6.60 -6.27 -10.27
C TYR A 147 -5.43 -6.58 -11.20
N THR A 148 -4.21 -6.42 -10.68
CA THR A 148 -3.02 -6.98 -11.31
C THR A 148 -3.11 -8.50 -11.32
N GLN A 149 -2.48 -9.11 -12.32
CA GLN A 149 -2.47 -10.56 -12.43
C GLN A 149 -1.44 -11.15 -11.47
N LYS A 150 -1.65 -12.40 -11.03
CA LYS A 150 -0.64 -13.10 -10.23
C LYS A 150 0.71 -13.08 -10.95
N TYR A 151 1.77 -12.72 -10.22
CA TYR A 151 3.12 -12.51 -10.73
C TYR A 151 3.29 -11.30 -11.67
N ALA A 152 2.41 -10.31 -11.59
CA ALA A 152 2.51 -9.04 -12.30
C ALA A 152 2.51 -7.82 -11.35
N SER A 153 3.09 -7.97 -10.15
CA SER A 153 3.21 -6.87 -9.18
C SER A 153 4.06 -5.71 -9.71
N TRP A 154 4.95 -5.96 -10.67
CA TRP A 154 5.70 -4.91 -11.39
C TRP A 154 4.82 -3.87 -12.09
N LEU A 155 3.52 -4.16 -12.29
CA LEU A 155 2.54 -3.23 -12.85
C LEU A 155 1.84 -2.36 -11.78
N ASN A 156 2.02 -2.69 -10.50
CA ASN A 156 1.51 -1.90 -9.39
C ASN A 156 2.54 -0.83 -9.01
N THR A 157 2.25 0.45 -9.25
CA THR A 157 3.24 1.52 -8.97
C THR A 157 3.48 1.74 -7.47
N ALA A 158 2.58 1.25 -6.60
CA ALA A 158 2.75 1.29 -5.15
C ALA A 158 3.95 0.43 -4.69
N GLU A 159 4.29 -0.65 -5.41
CA GLU A 159 5.49 -1.45 -5.12
C GLU A 159 6.78 -0.63 -5.30
N ILE A 160 6.82 0.27 -6.28
CA ILE A 160 7.97 1.16 -6.50
C ILE A 160 8.12 2.10 -5.30
N GLU A 161 7.00 2.69 -4.87
CA GLU A 161 6.97 3.58 -3.71
C GLU A 161 7.37 2.87 -2.41
N ILE A 162 6.90 1.65 -2.19
CA ILE A 162 7.31 0.81 -1.05
C ILE A 162 8.81 0.55 -1.08
N ASN A 163 9.39 0.27 -2.25
CA ASN A 163 10.85 0.05 -2.36
C ASN A 163 11.64 1.33 -2.03
N VAL A 164 11.16 2.50 -2.46
CA VAL A 164 11.77 3.80 -2.10
C VAL A 164 11.66 4.03 -0.59
N MET A 165 10.49 3.81 -0.01
CA MET A 165 10.23 3.92 1.43
C MET A 165 11.15 3.00 2.24
N ASP A 166 11.29 1.73 1.85
CA ASP A 166 12.17 0.76 2.50
C ASP A 166 13.64 1.18 2.37
N THR A 167 14.08 1.61 1.19
CA THR A 167 15.48 2.01 0.99
C THR A 167 15.84 3.26 1.81
N GLN A 168 14.93 4.22 1.89
CA GLN A 168 15.22 5.54 2.48
C GLN A 168 14.86 5.65 3.96
N CYS A 169 13.91 4.84 4.45
CA CYS A 169 13.35 5.00 5.80
C CYS A 169 13.14 3.68 6.53
N THR A 170 12.31 2.78 5.98
CA THR A 170 11.79 1.62 6.72
C THR A 170 12.68 0.38 6.62
N GLY A 171 13.77 0.41 5.87
CA GLY A 171 14.74 -0.69 5.76
C GLY A 171 15.61 -0.89 7.01
N ARG A 172 15.48 -0.01 8.01
CA ARG A 172 16.20 -0.08 9.30
C ARG A 172 15.35 -0.70 10.42
N ARG A 173 15.99 -0.96 11.57
CA ARG A 173 15.31 -1.31 12.82
C ARG A 173 14.46 -0.14 13.30
N ILE A 174 13.15 -0.37 13.43
CA ILE A 174 12.16 0.58 13.95
C ILE A 174 11.51 -0.09 15.15
N ARG A 175 11.68 0.49 16.34
CA ARG A 175 11.37 -0.18 17.61
C ARG A 175 9.88 -0.25 17.92
N ASP A 176 9.10 0.74 17.48
CA ASP A 176 7.70 0.92 17.83
C ASP A 176 6.96 1.67 16.72
N LYS A 177 5.62 1.68 16.79
CA LYS A 177 4.75 2.32 15.81
C LYS A 177 4.83 3.85 15.84
N ASN A 178 5.13 4.45 16.99
CA ASN A 178 5.25 5.91 17.10
C ASN A 178 6.42 6.42 16.25
N LEU A 179 7.56 5.72 16.30
CA LEU A 179 8.71 6.01 15.44
C LEU A 179 8.44 5.71 13.96
N LEU A 180 7.51 4.81 13.65
CA LEU A 180 7.14 4.50 12.26
C LEU A 180 6.28 5.60 11.62
N ILE A 181 5.53 6.34 12.44
CA ILE A 181 4.60 7.39 11.99
C ILE A 181 5.21 8.80 12.11
N SER A 182 6.26 8.98 12.94
CA SER A 182 7.00 10.24 13.11
C SER A 182 7.82 10.62 11.88
#